data_AF-A0A652K8S9-F1
#
_entry.id   AF-A0A652K8S9-F1
#
_cell.length_a   1.000
_cell.length_b   1.000
_cell.length_c   1.000
_cell.angle_alpha   90.00
_cell.angle_beta   90.00
_cell.angle_gamma   90.00
#
_symmetry.space_group_name_H-M   'P 1'
#
loop_
_entity.id
_entity.type
_entity.pdbx_description
1 polymer ?
#
loop_
_entity_poly.entity_id
_entity_poly.type
_entity_poly.pdbx_seq_one_letter_code
_entity_poly.pdbx_strand_id
1 'polypeptide(L)'
;MGGSFVITQAYFKPGDVTDPAVASLRARIGTAIDNSPAPGTGTVLERLSFWLQLPVDTMFSGMLDRLCEARGQRVGTVLSSAAAGGLYHPADLAAAGDISAKWTAIGDRLHIDRAVTVKGPTDHVGGSQSLFLQKNGAGFHVIVLLATGTDDGPGGRPFFLAFDPDVSAERETRMAWTTKQTVGKTATKVPALTHADAVTIIKRMLLGTEPNGFGPLIRKYYVNTAEPFPSVSWAGE
;
A
#
# COMPACT_ATOMS: atom_id res chain seq x y z
N MET A 1 21.33 -23.61 -3.02
CA MET A 1 20.81 -22.81 -1.89
C MET A 1 20.15 -21.59 -2.50
N GLY A 2 18.82 -21.62 -2.67
CA GLY A 2 18.07 -20.51 -3.25
C GLY A 2 17.97 -19.39 -2.23
N GLY A 3 18.32 -18.16 -2.63
CA GLY A 3 18.14 -16.99 -1.77
C GLY A 3 16.67 -16.83 -1.42
N SER A 4 16.39 -16.44 -0.18
CA SER A 4 15.04 -16.02 0.21
C SER A 4 14.64 -14.83 -0.67
N PHE A 5 13.51 -14.90 -1.37
CA PHE A 5 12.92 -13.74 -2.04
C PHE A 5 12.67 -12.67 -0.96
N VAL A 6 13.43 -11.58 -0.96
CA VAL A 6 13.23 -10.48 0.00
C VAL A 6 12.95 -9.21 -0.78
N ILE A 7 11.79 -8.62 -0.54
CA ILE A 7 11.47 -7.29 -1.06
C ILE A 7 12.15 -6.27 -0.16
N THR A 8 13.14 -5.57 -0.70
CA THR A 8 13.70 -4.42 0.01
C THR A 8 12.73 -3.25 -0.12
N GLN A 9 12.41 -2.60 0.99
CA GLN A 9 11.57 -1.41 1.03
C GLN A 9 12.40 -0.17 1.37
N ALA A 10 12.06 0.96 0.78
CA ALA A 10 12.64 2.26 1.13
C ALA A 10 11.63 3.40 0.97
N TYR A 11 11.87 4.53 1.62
CA TYR A 11 11.09 5.73 1.37
C TYR A 11 11.45 6.36 0.03
N PHE A 12 10.45 6.93 -0.63
CA PHE A 12 10.65 7.78 -1.80
C PHE A 12 11.52 8.99 -1.41
N LYS A 13 12.48 9.35 -2.27
CA LYS A 13 13.45 10.41 -2.03
C LYS A 13 13.33 11.51 -3.11
N PRO A 14 13.67 12.77 -2.77
CA PRO A 14 13.88 13.79 -3.80
C PRO A 14 14.94 13.32 -4.81
N GLY A 15 14.63 13.43 -6.10
CA GLY A 15 15.50 12.96 -7.20
C GLY A 15 15.03 11.66 -7.83
N ASP A 16 14.27 10.82 -7.11
CA ASP A 16 13.62 9.65 -7.69
C ASP A 16 12.63 10.08 -8.78
N VAL A 17 12.60 9.33 -9.88
CA VAL A 17 11.65 9.55 -10.98
C VAL A 17 10.68 8.37 -11.08
N THR A 18 9.45 8.66 -11.47
CA THR A 18 8.40 7.64 -11.62
C THR A 18 7.68 7.82 -12.94
N ASP A 19 7.16 6.71 -13.45
CA ASP A 19 6.16 6.68 -14.51
C ASP A 19 4.96 5.84 -14.02
N PRO A 20 3.80 6.48 -13.77
CA PRO A 20 3.45 7.89 -14.00
C PRO A 20 4.21 8.91 -13.12
N ALA A 21 4.32 10.17 -13.57
CA ALA A 21 5.07 11.20 -12.86
C ALA A 21 4.53 11.50 -11.44
N VAL A 22 5.42 11.80 -10.49
CA VAL A 22 5.12 12.09 -9.07
C VAL A 22 3.97 13.09 -8.91
N ALA A 23 3.99 14.20 -9.66
CA ALA A 23 2.95 15.22 -9.58
C ALA A 23 1.55 14.68 -9.97
N SER A 24 1.49 13.84 -11.02
CA SER A 24 0.24 13.18 -11.45
C SER A 24 -0.27 12.21 -10.39
N LEU A 25 0.63 11.38 -9.85
CA LEU A 25 0.29 10.44 -8.78
C LEU A 25 -0.24 11.17 -7.53
N ARG A 26 0.43 12.25 -7.11
CA ARG A 26 0.01 13.05 -5.94
C ARG A 26 -1.35 13.69 -6.16
N ALA A 27 -1.60 14.28 -7.32
CA ALA A 27 -2.88 14.89 -7.64
C ALA A 27 -4.02 13.86 -7.62
N ARG A 28 -3.76 12.67 -8.17
CA ARG A 28 -4.71 11.55 -8.18
C ARG A 28 -5.00 11.02 -6.79
N ILE A 29 -3.97 10.75 -5.99
CA ILE A 29 -4.11 10.32 -4.60
C ILE A 29 -4.89 11.37 -3.80
N GLY A 30 -4.54 12.66 -3.91
CA GLY A 30 -5.23 13.75 -3.23
C GLY A 30 -6.72 13.79 -3.58
N THR A 31 -7.03 13.74 -4.87
CA THR A 31 -8.42 13.70 -5.37
C THR A 31 -9.17 12.47 -4.87
N ALA A 32 -8.52 11.31 -4.88
CA ALA A 32 -9.12 10.06 -4.41
C ALA A 32 -9.43 10.13 -2.91
N ILE A 33 -8.52 10.65 -2.08
CA ILE A 33 -8.73 10.81 -0.63
C ILE A 33 -9.92 11.73 -0.34
N ASP A 34 -10.02 12.85 -1.07
CA ASP A 34 -11.10 13.81 -0.88
C ASP A 34 -12.46 13.21 -1.26
N ASN A 35 -12.49 12.29 -2.22
CA ASN A 35 -13.73 11.72 -2.76
C ASN A 35 -14.06 10.30 -2.27
N SER A 36 -13.17 9.64 -1.52
CA SER A 36 -13.33 8.22 -1.16
C SER A 36 -13.13 7.93 0.33
N PRO A 37 -14.14 7.39 1.04
CA PRO A 37 -15.55 7.29 0.61
C PRO A 37 -16.13 8.67 0.24
N ALA A 38 -17.32 8.72 -0.37
CA ALA A 38 -17.93 10.00 -0.76
C ALA A 38 -18.03 10.96 0.45
N PRO A 39 -17.76 12.27 0.29
CA PRO A 39 -17.91 13.25 1.37
C PRO A 39 -19.29 13.18 2.03
N GLY A 40 -19.35 13.30 3.36
CA GLY A 40 -20.61 13.25 4.11
C GLY A 40 -21.27 11.88 4.21
N THR A 41 -20.63 10.82 3.71
CA THR A 41 -21.12 9.43 3.85
C THR A 41 -20.29 8.64 4.86
N GLY A 42 -20.97 7.71 5.53
CA GLY A 42 -20.36 6.75 6.44
C GLY A 42 -19.82 7.36 7.73
N THR A 43 -19.14 6.53 8.51
CA THR A 43 -18.49 6.91 9.76
C THR A 43 -17.04 7.35 9.53
N VAL A 44 -16.47 8.04 10.51
CA VAL A 44 -15.03 8.37 10.52
C VAL A 44 -14.17 7.10 10.49
N LEU A 45 -14.62 6.03 11.16
CA LEU A 45 -13.95 4.73 11.13
C LEU A 45 -14.00 4.09 9.74
N GLU A 46 -15.11 4.20 9.02
CA GLU A 46 -15.24 3.68 7.65
C GLU A 46 -14.29 4.40 6.69
N ARG A 47 -14.09 5.70 6.87
CA ARG A 47 -13.12 6.48 6.09
C ARG A 47 -11.66 6.16 6.42
N LEU A 48 -11.35 5.86 7.69
CA LEU A 48 -10.00 5.48 8.12
C LEU A 48 -9.65 4.02 7.82
N SER A 49 -10.59 3.10 8.02
CA SER A 49 -10.69 1.85 7.23
C SER A 49 -10.87 2.27 5.75
N PHE A 50 -11.22 1.50 4.74
CA PHE A 50 -11.06 1.99 3.33
C PHE A 50 -9.60 2.32 2.95
N TRP A 51 -8.91 3.28 3.55
CA TRP A 51 -7.50 3.59 3.29
C TRP A 51 -6.54 2.78 4.15
N LEU A 52 -6.69 2.84 5.47
CA LEU A 52 -5.68 2.39 6.42
C LEU A 52 -6.02 1.02 6.98
N GLN A 53 -5.05 0.13 7.06
CA GLN A 53 -5.11 -1.12 7.79
C GLN A 53 -4.71 -0.83 9.24
N LEU A 54 -5.74 -0.77 10.10
CA LEU A 54 -5.61 -0.37 11.49
C LEU A 54 -5.43 -1.59 12.39
N PRO A 55 -4.37 -1.64 13.21
CA PRO A 55 -4.22 -2.71 14.19
C PRO A 55 -5.33 -2.64 15.25
N VAL A 56 -6.13 -3.70 15.35
CA VAL A 56 -7.11 -3.92 16.43
C VAL A 56 -6.53 -4.89 17.45
N ASP A 57 -6.50 -4.48 18.72
CA ASP A 57 -5.83 -5.19 19.79
C ASP A 57 -6.54 -6.52 20.10
N THR A 58 -6.14 -7.62 19.45
CA THR A 58 -6.62 -8.98 19.77
C THR A 58 -5.49 -9.79 20.39
N MET A 59 -5.59 -10.05 21.70
CA MET A 59 -4.53 -10.62 22.53
C MET A 59 -4.06 -12.05 22.17
N PHE A 60 -4.59 -12.72 21.14
CA PHE A 60 -4.47 -14.19 21.04
C PHE A 60 -3.97 -14.79 19.72
N SER A 61 -3.66 -14.02 18.66
CA SER A 61 -3.24 -14.68 17.39
C SER A 61 -2.47 -13.83 16.37
N GLY A 62 -1.99 -12.64 16.74
CA GLY A 62 -1.64 -11.64 15.72
C GLY A 62 -2.92 -11.07 15.08
N MET A 63 -2.84 -9.86 14.55
CA MET A 63 -4.01 -9.18 14.02
C MET A 63 -4.32 -9.70 12.62
N LEU A 64 -5.60 -10.02 12.37
CA LEU A 64 -6.07 -10.44 11.05
C LEU A 64 -6.97 -9.33 10.49
N ASP A 65 -6.54 -8.64 9.44
CA ASP A 65 -7.43 -7.79 8.64
C ASP A 65 -8.10 -8.65 7.56
N ARG A 66 -9.28 -9.21 7.89
CA ARG A 66 -10.08 -10.00 6.93
C ARG A 66 -10.50 -9.20 5.69
N LEU A 67 -10.35 -7.87 5.72
CA LEU A 67 -10.76 -6.96 4.66
C LEU A 67 -9.54 -6.43 3.87
N CYS A 68 -8.32 -6.91 4.09
CA CYS A 68 -7.13 -6.37 3.41
C CYS A 68 -7.20 -6.53 1.87
N GLU A 69 -7.70 -7.65 1.36
CA GLU A 69 -7.87 -7.87 -0.09
C GLU A 69 -8.94 -6.94 -0.69
N ALA A 70 -10.15 -6.94 -0.10
CA ALA A 70 -11.23 -6.04 -0.51
C ALA A 70 -10.85 -4.55 -0.34
N ARG A 71 -9.94 -4.23 0.58
CA ARG A 71 -9.38 -2.89 0.74
C ARG A 71 -8.44 -2.54 -0.41
N GLY A 72 -7.46 -3.40 -0.69
CA GLY A 72 -6.52 -3.21 -1.79
C GLY A 72 -7.24 -3.00 -3.11
N GLN A 73 -8.30 -3.79 -3.39
CA GLN A 73 -9.11 -3.64 -4.60
C GLN A 73 -9.84 -2.29 -4.67
N ARG A 74 -10.53 -1.89 -3.59
CA ARG A 74 -11.23 -0.59 -3.52
C ARG A 74 -10.27 0.58 -3.67
N VAL A 75 -9.14 0.55 -2.96
CA VAL A 75 -8.12 1.60 -3.05
C VAL A 75 -7.48 1.62 -4.44
N GLY A 76 -7.09 0.48 -4.98
CA GLY A 76 -6.54 0.37 -6.33
C GLY A 76 -7.50 0.93 -7.39
N THR A 77 -8.81 0.73 -7.21
CA THR A 77 -9.82 1.34 -8.10
C THR A 77 -9.77 2.85 -8.08
N VAL A 78 -9.85 3.46 -6.89
CA VAL A 78 -9.91 4.92 -6.79
C VAL A 78 -8.57 5.60 -7.10
N LEU A 79 -7.47 4.84 -7.05
CA LEU A 79 -6.13 5.28 -7.47
C LEU A 79 -5.82 4.99 -8.94
N SER A 80 -6.70 4.31 -9.67
CA SER A 80 -6.57 4.14 -11.12
C SER A 80 -7.17 5.34 -11.85
N SER A 81 -6.62 5.73 -13.00
CA SER A 81 -7.29 6.74 -13.83
C SER A 81 -8.60 6.19 -14.41
N ALA A 82 -9.60 7.06 -14.58
CA ALA A 82 -10.86 6.67 -15.22
C ALA A 82 -10.67 6.14 -16.66
N ALA A 83 -9.62 6.62 -17.34
CA ALA A 83 -9.26 6.20 -18.69
C ALA A 83 -8.61 4.80 -18.74
N ALA A 84 -8.08 4.30 -17.62
CA ALA A 84 -7.34 3.04 -17.55
C ALA A 84 -8.23 1.77 -17.60
N GLY A 85 -9.56 1.94 -17.59
CA GLY A 85 -10.52 0.83 -17.71
C GLY A 85 -10.68 0.00 -16.44
N GLY A 86 -11.49 0.50 -15.50
CA GLY A 86 -12.06 -0.26 -14.39
C GLY A 86 -11.07 -0.86 -13.37
N LEU A 87 -11.63 -1.63 -12.43
CA LEU A 87 -10.91 -2.40 -11.41
C LEU A 87 -9.80 -3.26 -12.04
N TYR A 88 -8.57 -3.20 -11.54
CA TYR A 88 -7.57 -4.24 -11.81
C TYR A 88 -8.08 -5.56 -11.23
N HIS A 89 -8.17 -6.59 -12.08
CA HIS A 89 -8.57 -7.93 -11.63
C HIS A 89 -7.34 -8.85 -11.67
N PRO A 90 -7.05 -9.64 -10.64
CA PRO A 90 -5.90 -10.57 -10.66
C PRO A 90 -5.87 -11.52 -11.88
N ALA A 91 -7.03 -11.82 -12.46
CA ALA A 91 -7.15 -12.57 -13.71
C ALA A 91 -6.46 -11.88 -14.91
N ASP A 92 -6.26 -10.56 -14.87
CA ASP A 92 -5.52 -9.80 -15.88
C ASP A 92 -4.05 -10.25 -16.00
N LEU A 93 -3.48 -10.87 -14.94
CA LEU A 93 -2.14 -11.47 -14.95
C LEU A 93 -2.13 -12.99 -15.16
N ALA A 94 -3.29 -13.65 -15.06
CA ALA A 94 -3.39 -15.11 -15.23
C ALA A 94 -3.09 -15.56 -16.68
N ALA A 95 -3.22 -14.66 -17.65
CA ALA A 95 -2.91 -14.90 -19.05
C ALA A 95 -1.41 -14.79 -19.40
N ALA A 96 -0.59 -14.18 -18.54
CA ALA A 96 0.85 -14.03 -18.78
C ALA A 96 1.59 -15.31 -18.36
N GLY A 97 2.30 -15.93 -19.31
CA GLY A 97 2.89 -17.26 -19.17
C GLY A 97 3.94 -17.36 -18.06
N ASP A 98 5.12 -16.76 -18.28
CA ASP A 98 6.23 -16.79 -17.33
C ASP A 98 6.26 -15.59 -16.37
N ILE A 99 7.15 -15.66 -15.37
CA ILE A 99 7.29 -14.64 -14.33
C ILE A 99 7.67 -13.27 -14.91
N SER A 100 8.56 -13.24 -15.90
CA SER A 100 8.99 -12.00 -16.55
C SER A 100 7.81 -11.35 -17.26
N ALA A 101 7.02 -12.12 -18.00
CA ALA A 101 5.84 -11.64 -18.70
C ALA A 101 4.79 -11.06 -17.73
N LYS A 102 4.63 -11.66 -16.55
CA LYS A 102 3.74 -11.12 -15.49
C LYS A 102 4.22 -9.76 -14.99
N TRP A 103 5.52 -9.61 -14.73
CA TRP A 103 6.09 -8.34 -14.28
C TRP A 103 6.06 -7.25 -15.36
N THR A 104 6.30 -7.62 -16.62
CA THR A 104 6.09 -6.71 -17.75
C THR A 104 4.65 -6.25 -17.82
N ALA A 105 3.67 -7.18 -17.75
CA ALA A 105 2.26 -6.83 -17.76
C ALA A 105 1.87 -5.91 -16.60
N ILE A 106 2.43 -6.12 -15.39
CA ILE A 106 2.26 -5.19 -14.27
C ILE A 106 2.78 -3.80 -14.65
N GLY A 107 4.00 -3.69 -15.18
CA GLY A 107 4.58 -2.42 -15.65
C GLY A 107 3.68 -1.70 -16.65
N ASP A 108 3.24 -2.42 -17.69
CA ASP A 108 2.36 -1.88 -18.73
C ASP A 108 1.04 -1.33 -18.16
N ARG A 109 0.44 -2.02 -17.17
CA ARG A 109 -0.75 -1.53 -16.47
C ARG A 109 -0.48 -0.25 -15.70
N LEU A 110 0.65 -0.18 -15.00
CA LEU A 110 1.02 1.01 -14.22
C LEU A 110 1.27 2.22 -15.14
N HIS A 111 1.91 2.02 -16.30
CA HIS A 111 2.17 3.08 -17.29
C HIS A 111 0.91 3.68 -17.91
N ILE A 112 -0.19 2.93 -17.97
CA ILE A 112 -1.51 3.45 -18.38
C ILE A 112 -2.36 3.93 -17.20
N ASP A 113 -1.71 4.28 -16.08
CA ASP A 113 -2.36 4.78 -14.87
C ASP A 113 -3.30 3.78 -14.18
N ARG A 114 -3.13 2.47 -14.37
CA ARG A 114 -3.92 1.43 -13.70
C ARG A 114 -3.16 0.87 -12.51
N ALA A 115 -3.64 1.14 -11.30
CA ALA A 115 -3.04 0.60 -10.09
C ALA A 115 -3.22 -0.93 -10.01
N VAL A 116 -2.23 -1.63 -9.47
CA VAL A 116 -2.18 -3.10 -9.43
C VAL A 116 -2.12 -3.58 -7.99
N THR A 117 -3.05 -4.45 -7.58
CA THR A 117 -3.01 -5.06 -6.24
C THR A 117 -2.07 -6.26 -6.23
N VAL A 118 -1.12 -6.28 -5.32
CA VAL A 118 -0.22 -7.42 -5.09
C VAL A 118 -0.51 -8.02 -3.73
N LYS A 119 -0.74 -9.33 -3.72
CA LYS A 119 -0.95 -10.15 -2.53
C LYS A 119 0.25 -11.05 -2.32
N GLY A 120 0.77 -11.10 -1.11
CA GLY A 120 1.84 -12.04 -0.75
C GLY A 120 1.94 -12.25 0.76
N PRO A 121 2.87 -13.09 1.22
CA PRO A 121 3.08 -13.35 2.64
C PRO A 121 3.38 -12.05 3.40
N THR A 122 2.86 -11.95 4.63
CA THR A 122 2.94 -10.71 5.41
C THR A 122 4.38 -10.28 5.71
N ASP A 123 5.27 -11.24 5.93
CA ASP A 123 6.71 -11.05 6.17
C ASP A 123 7.51 -10.68 4.90
N HIS A 124 6.91 -10.84 3.72
CA HIS A 124 7.55 -10.53 2.44
C HIS A 124 7.05 -9.21 1.83
N VAL A 125 5.77 -8.89 2.02
CA VAL A 125 5.11 -7.75 1.39
C VAL A 125 4.86 -6.60 2.37
N GLY A 126 4.63 -6.92 3.66
CA GLY A 126 4.45 -5.94 4.72
C GLY A 126 5.76 -5.30 5.19
N GLY A 127 5.65 -4.28 6.02
CA GLY A 127 6.84 -3.69 6.67
C GLY A 127 7.42 -4.60 7.75
N SER A 128 8.71 -4.42 8.03
CA SER A 128 9.47 -5.25 8.97
C SER A 128 8.97 -5.20 10.40
N GLN A 129 8.16 -4.19 10.73
CA GLN A 129 7.61 -3.96 12.07
C GLN A 129 6.09 -4.07 12.11
N SER A 130 5.48 -4.63 11.06
CA SER A 130 4.05 -4.81 10.95
C SER A 130 3.51 -5.64 12.13
N LEU A 131 2.43 -5.13 12.75
CA LEU A 131 1.71 -5.83 13.81
C LEU A 131 0.81 -6.95 13.27
N PHE A 132 0.74 -7.11 11.95
CA PHE A 132 0.02 -8.18 11.26
C PHE A 132 0.94 -9.39 10.95
N LEU A 133 2.24 -9.28 11.23
CA LEU A 133 3.18 -10.40 11.11
C LEU A 133 2.76 -11.55 12.05
N GLN A 134 2.59 -12.73 11.48
CA GLN A 134 2.36 -13.94 12.26
C GLN A 134 3.66 -14.69 12.49
N LYS A 135 3.85 -15.20 13.71
CA LYS A 135 5.08 -15.90 14.12
C LYS A 135 5.35 -17.19 13.34
N ASN A 136 4.33 -17.78 12.74
CA ASN A 136 4.41 -18.99 11.92
C ASN A 136 4.48 -18.70 10.41
N GLY A 137 4.61 -17.42 10.00
CA GLY A 137 4.59 -17.01 8.59
C GLY A 137 3.23 -17.18 7.91
N ALA A 138 2.18 -17.55 8.65
CA ALA A 138 0.85 -17.71 8.08
C ALA A 138 0.18 -16.34 7.86
N GLY A 139 -0.62 -16.25 6.80
CA GLY A 139 -1.33 -15.02 6.46
C GLY A 139 -0.71 -14.26 5.30
N PHE A 140 -1.39 -13.18 4.93
CA PHE A 140 -1.04 -12.40 3.76
C PHE A 140 -1.23 -10.92 4.00
N HIS A 141 -0.52 -10.14 3.20
CA HIS A 141 -0.64 -8.70 3.10
C HIS A 141 -0.95 -8.30 1.66
N VAL A 142 -1.59 -7.15 1.51
CA VAL A 142 -1.96 -6.61 0.20
C VAL A 142 -1.47 -5.18 0.09
N ILE A 143 -0.66 -4.93 -0.93
CA ILE A 143 -0.20 -3.59 -1.32
C ILE A 143 -0.81 -3.22 -2.66
N VAL A 144 -0.80 -1.93 -2.97
CA VAL A 144 -1.27 -1.39 -4.25
C VAL A 144 -0.09 -0.74 -4.95
N LEU A 145 0.41 -1.35 -6.02
CA LEU A 145 1.41 -0.74 -6.90
C LEU A 145 0.77 0.40 -7.69
N LEU A 146 1.49 1.51 -7.78
CA LEU A 146 1.02 2.78 -8.35
C LEU A 146 1.83 3.23 -9.55
N ALA A 147 3.12 2.90 -9.59
CA ALA A 147 4.02 3.33 -10.64
C ALA A 147 5.27 2.44 -10.70
N THR A 148 5.98 2.53 -11.82
CA THR A 148 7.40 2.15 -11.90
C THR A 148 8.28 3.37 -11.63
N GLY A 149 9.53 3.17 -11.24
CA GLY A 149 10.46 4.28 -11.05
C GLY A 149 11.91 3.85 -11.01
N THR A 150 12.80 4.83 -10.98
CA THR A 150 14.26 4.64 -10.89
C THR A 150 14.86 5.61 -9.88
N ASP A 151 15.73 5.10 -9.01
CA ASP A 151 16.45 5.90 -8.02
C ASP A 151 17.26 7.01 -8.70
N ASP A 152 17.13 8.26 -8.26
CA ASP A 152 17.93 9.40 -8.77
C ASP A 152 17.93 9.60 -10.30
N GLY A 153 16.94 9.08 -11.04
CA GLY A 153 16.78 9.28 -12.48
C GLY A 153 17.25 8.11 -13.38
N PRO A 154 17.39 8.34 -14.69
CA PRO A 154 17.78 7.31 -15.66
C PRO A 154 19.12 6.65 -15.32
N GLY A 155 19.15 5.32 -15.36
CA GLY A 155 20.34 4.52 -15.00
C GLY A 155 20.42 4.16 -13.52
N GLY A 156 19.55 4.71 -12.69
CA GLY A 156 19.38 4.31 -11.30
C GLY A 156 18.74 2.94 -11.11
N ARG A 157 18.71 2.47 -9.87
CA ARG A 157 18.10 1.18 -9.53
C ARG A 157 16.58 1.25 -9.75
N PRO A 158 15.99 0.31 -10.52
CA PRO A 158 14.55 0.30 -10.74
C PRO A 158 13.81 -0.11 -9.47
N PHE A 159 12.64 0.46 -9.27
CA PHE A 159 11.71 0.13 -8.19
C PHE A 159 10.25 0.19 -8.66
N PHE A 160 9.36 -0.45 -7.91
CA PHE A 160 7.93 -0.17 -7.97
C PHE A 160 7.54 0.77 -6.83
N LEU A 161 6.74 1.78 -7.12
CA LEU A 161 6.14 2.63 -6.10
C LEU A 161 4.83 1.97 -5.65
N ALA A 162 4.66 1.76 -4.34
CA ALA A 162 3.47 1.11 -3.82
C ALA A 162 2.90 1.82 -2.59
N PHE A 163 1.59 1.77 -2.47
CA PHE A 163 0.86 2.05 -1.24
C PHE A 163 0.74 0.79 -0.39
N ASP A 164 1.27 0.85 0.83
CA ASP A 164 1.00 -0.13 1.89
C ASP A 164 0.01 0.48 2.89
N PRO A 165 -1.17 -0.12 3.13
CA PRO A 165 -2.15 0.45 4.06
C PRO A 165 -1.79 0.28 5.54
N ASP A 166 -0.80 -0.55 5.89
CA ASP A 166 -0.49 -0.89 7.28
C ASP A 166 0.18 0.27 8.04
N VAL A 167 -0.59 0.86 8.96
CA VAL A 167 -0.13 1.99 9.80
C VAL A 167 0.94 1.61 10.82
N SER A 168 1.22 0.32 10.98
CA SER A 168 2.19 -0.22 11.91
C SER A 168 3.49 -0.70 11.25
N ALA A 169 3.52 -0.74 9.92
CA ALA A 169 4.54 -1.38 9.10
C ALA A 169 5.97 -0.93 9.45
N GLU A 170 6.17 0.36 9.73
CA GLU A 170 7.46 0.96 10.07
C GLU A 170 7.32 2.05 11.15
N ARG A 171 8.45 2.46 11.73
CA ARG A 171 8.49 3.48 12.79
C ARG A 171 7.87 4.81 12.36
N GLU A 172 8.24 5.32 11.19
CA GLU A 172 7.78 6.62 10.68
C GLU A 172 6.28 6.60 10.43
N THR A 173 5.75 5.47 9.94
CA THR A 173 4.31 5.26 9.79
C THR A 173 3.59 5.31 11.13
N ARG A 174 4.11 4.62 12.15
CA ARG A 174 3.55 4.67 13.51
C ARG A 174 3.61 6.08 14.09
N MET A 175 4.69 6.81 13.84
CA MET A 175 4.82 8.20 14.27
C MET A 175 3.80 9.09 13.56
N ALA A 176 3.66 8.99 12.25
CA ALA A 176 2.65 9.74 11.48
C ALA A 176 1.23 9.48 11.99
N TRP A 177 0.90 8.22 12.29
CA TRP A 177 -0.37 7.85 12.90
C TRP A 177 -0.57 8.43 14.32
N THR A 178 0.49 8.51 15.13
CA THR A 178 0.43 8.95 16.55
C THR A 178 0.61 10.45 16.77
N THR A 179 0.92 11.25 15.74
CA THR A 179 1.28 12.68 15.85
C THR A 179 0.20 13.66 16.33
N LYS A 180 -1.07 13.28 16.44
CA LYS A 180 -2.01 13.98 17.35
C LYS A 180 -1.96 13.25 18.69
N GLN A 181 -1.29 13.86 19.68
CA GLN A 181 -1.12 13.38 21.06
C GLN A 181 -2.33 12.57 21.57
N THR A 182 -2.27 11.26 21.40
CA THR A 182 -3.30 10.33 21.86
C THR A 182 -2.60 9.21 22.62
N VAL A 183 -2.46 9.39 23.92
CA VAL A 183 -2.03 8.31 24.83
C VAL A 183 -3.15 7.26 24.87
N GLY A 184 -2.92 6.00 24.46
CA GLY A 184 -3.92 4.91 24.50
C GLY A 184 -3.99 4.00 23.26
N LYS A 185 -4.97 3.07 23.20
CA LYS A 185 -5.15 2.02 22.16
C LYS A 185 -5.91 2.53 20.91
N THR A 186 -5.72 1.90 19.73
CA THR A 186 -6.35 2.29 18.43
C THR A 186 -7.88 2.33 18.48
N ALA A 187 -8.51 1.37 19.17
CA ALA A 187 -9.97 1.23 19.23
C ALA A 187 -10.67 2.32 20.06
N THR A 188 -9.99 2.94 21.02
CA THR A 188 -10.54 4.02 21.85
C THR A 188 -10.32 5.43 21.26
N LYS A 189 -9.60 5.55 20.13
CA LYS A 189 -9.16 6.84 19.55
C LYS A 189 -9.99 7.34 18.37
N VAL A 190 -10.52 6.43 17.56
CA VAL A 190 -11.34 6.78 16.38
C VAL A 190 -12.62 7.57 16.72
N PRO A 191 -13.30 7.36 17.87
CA PRO A 191 -14.52 8.12 18.20
C PRO A 191 -14.31 9.63 18.39
N ALA A 192 -13.08 10.09 18.67
CA ALA A 192 -12.77 11.50 18.91
C ALA A 192 -12.38 12.27 17.65
N LEU A 193 -12.23 11.59 16.50
CA LEU A 193 -11.83 12.20 15.25
C LEU A 193 -13.06 12.70 14.49
N THR A 194 -12.95 13.87 13.88
CA THR A 194 -13.90 14.34 12.86
C THR A 194 -13.55 13.77 11.49
N HIS A 195 -14.47 13.89 10.51
CA HIS A 195 -14.15 13.55 9.12
C HIS A 195 -12.97 14.37 8.56
N ALA A 196 -12.87 15.66 8.94
CA ALA A 196 -11.78 16.52 8.53
C ALA A 196 -10.44 16.05 9.13
N ASP A 197 -10.44 15.58 10.37
CA ASP A 197 -9.26 14.97 10.99
C ASP A 197 -8.83 13.71 10.23
N ALA A 198 -9.78 12.84 9.88
CA ALA A 198 -9.47 11.63 9.12
C ALA A 198 -8.86 11.95 7.75
N VAL A 199 -9.43 12.90 7.00
CA VAL A 199 -8.85 13.35 5.72
C VAL A 199 -7.45 13.89 5.91
N THR A 200 -7.22 14.71 6.95
CA THR A 200 -5.90 15.28 7.26
C THR A 200 -4.88 14.19 7.58
N ILE A 201 -5.27 13.19 8.38
CA ILE A 201 -4.41 12.05 8.74
C ILE A 201 -4.07 11.24 7.49
N ILE A 202 -5.07 10.86 6.68
CA ILE A 202 -4.86 10.07 5.46
C ILE A 202 -3.95 10.83 4.48
N LYS A 203 -4.20 12.13 4.24
CA LYS A 203 -3.32 12.96 3.40
C LYS A 203 -1.90 13.01 3.94
N ARG A 204 -1.70 13.18 5.25
CA ARG A 204 -0.36 13.16 5.85
C ARG A 204 0.33 11.81 5.65
N MET A 205 -0.40 10.71 5.80
CA MET A 205 0.17 9.36 5.69
C MET A 205 0.52 8.96 4.26
N LEU A 206 -0.23 9.43 3.25
CA LEU A 206 0.01 9.09 1.84
C LEU A 206 0.80 10.16 1.08
N LEU A 207 0.54 11.44 1.31
CA LEU A 207 1.16 12.56 0.59
C LEU A 207 2.29 13.22 1.37
N GLY A 208 2.39 13.02 2.68
CA GLY A 208 3.41 13.65 3.50
C GLY A 208 3.25 15.17 3.55
N THR A 209 4.32 15.86 3.92
CA THR A 209 4.40 17.34 3.97
C THR A 209 5.17 17.93 2.80
N GLU A 210 6.02 17.12 2.15
CA GLU A 210 6.86 17.57 1.05
C GLU A 210 6.06 17.66 -0.26
N PRO A 211 6.19 18.74 -1.04
CA PRO A 211 5.41 18.97 -2.26
C PRO A 211 5.75 17.97 -3.37
N ASN A 212 6.97 17.46 -3.39
CA ASN A 212 7.49 16.50 -4.38
C ASN A 212 7.80 15.13 -3.76
N GLY A 213 7.31 14.86 -2.56
CA GLY A 213 7.53 13.59 -1.86
C GLY A 213 6.26 12.78 -1.72
N PHE A 214 6.30 11.77 -0.87
CA PHE A 214 5.11 11.08 -0.39
C PHE A 214 5.19 10.88 1.12
N GLY A 215 4.06 10.51 1.71
CA GLY A 215 3.99 10.12 3.11
C GLY A 215 4.51 8.69 3.31
N PRO A 216 4.64 8.25 4.58
CA PRO A 216 5.32 7.00 4.93
C PRO A 216 4.60 5.73 4.44
N LEU A 217 3.33 5.81 4.02
CA LEU A 217 2.61 4.66 3.45
C LEU A 217 2.89 4.43 1.96
N ILE A 218 3.52 5.38 1.28
CA ILE A 218 3.97 5.21 -0.10
C ILE A 218 5.47 4.91 -0.08
N ARG A 219 5.87 3.74 -0.56
CA ARG A 219 7.24 3.25 -0.46
C ARG A 219 7.71 2.67 -1.78
N LYS A 220 9.03 2.65 -1.93
CA LYS A 220 9.74 1.94 -2.99
C LYS A 220 9.85 0.48 -2.63
N TYR A 221 9.52 -0.37 -3.58
CA TYR A 221 9.62 -1.82 -3.51
C TYR A 221 10.64 -2.26 -4.56
N TYR A 222 11.79 -2.74 -4.11
CA TYR A 222 12.80 -3.34 -4.98
C TYR A 222 12.52 -4.82 -5.08
N VAL A 223 11.82 -5.21 -6.15
CA VAL A 223 11.39 -6.59 -6.38
C VAL A 223 12.32 -7.27 -7.37
N ASN A 224 12.69 -8.52 -7.08
CA ASN A 224 13.37 -9.37 -8.05
C ASN A 224 12.35 -9.88 -9.07
N THR A 225 12.28 -9.25 -10.25
CA THR A 225 11.31 -9.59 -11.30
C THR A 225 11.64 -10.89 -12.03
N ALA A 226 12.76 -11.55 -11.72
CA ALA A 226 13.10 -12.86 -12.25
C ALA A 226 12.56 -14.02 -11.40
N GLU A 227 12.04 -13.74 -10.21
CA GLU A 227 11.57 -14.74 -9.25
C GLU A 227 10.07 -14.61 -8.98
N PRO A 228 9.37 -15.72 -8.72
CA PRO A 228 7.97 -15.65 -8.33
C PRO A 228 7.87 -15.09 -6.91
N PHE A 229 6.77 -14.39 -6.61
CA PHE A 229 6.44 -14.13 -5.22
C PHE A 229 6.26 -15.46 -4.46
N PRO A 230 6.73 -15.55 -3.20
CA PRO A 230 6.46 -16.71 -2.37
C PRO A 230 4.95 -16.89 -2.20
N SER A 231 4.53 -18.15 -2.16
CA SER A 231 3.13 -18.52 -1.96
C SER A 231 2.66 -18.11 -0.57
N VAL A 232 1.43 -17.60 -0.48
CA VAL A 232 0.74 -17.40 0.80
C VAL A 232 0.43 -18.77 1.40
N SER A 233 0.95 -19.03 2.60
CA SER A 233 0.55 -20.19 3.41
C SER A 233 -0.61 -19.81 4.33
N TRP A 234 -1.62 -20.67 4.37
CA TRP A 234 -2.72 -20.57 5.31
C TRP A 234 -2.45 -21.53 6.47
N ALA A 235 -2.56 -21.05 7.72
CA ALA A 235 -2.51 -21.97 8.85
C ALA A 235 -3.76 -22.86 8.81
N GLY A 236 -3.59 -24.15 8.50
CA GLY A 236 -4.66 -25.15 8.54
C GLY A 236 -4.97 -25.90 7.23
N GLU A 237 -4.12 -25.80 6.21
CA GLU A 237 -4.05 -26.81 5.13
C GLU A 237 -2.85 -27.75 5.34
#